data_AF-A0A6L3AKJ6-F1
#
_entry.id   AF-A0A6L3AKJ6-F1
#
_cell.length_a   1.000
_cell.length_b   1.000
_cell.length_c   1.000
_cell.angle_alpha   90.00
_cell.angle_beta   90.00
_cell.angle_gamma   90.00
#
_symmetry.space_group_name_H-M   'P 1'
#
loop_
_entity.id
_entity.type
_entity.pdbx_description
1 polymer ?
#
loop_
_entity_poly.entity_id
_entity_poly.type
_entity_poly.pdbx_seq_one_letter_code
_entity_poly.pdbx_strand_id
1 'polypeptide(L)' 'MHSFVLNTTIKLGYENISTGKTAGSRVTFMNPETKHIIKLHKPHPRPELKRYQLDYIEETLRDKGVIE' A
#
# COMPACT_ATOMS: atom_id res chain seq x y z
N MET A 1 -14.81 -5.21 2.83
CA MET A 1 -13.43 -5.39 3.33
C MET A 1 -12.36 -4.82 2.38
N HIS A 2 -12.31 -5.21 1.09
CA HIS A 2 -11.25 -4.76 0.17
C HIS A 2 -11.11 -3.22 0.01
N SER A 3 -12.22 -2.48 -0.07
CA SER A 3 -12.18 -1.01 -0.23
C SER A 3 -11.85 -0.24 1.05
N PHE A 4 -11.90 -0.90 2.21
CA PHE A 4 -11.68 -0.23 3.49
C PHE A 4 -10.20 0.11 3.69
N VAL A 5 -9.31 -0.85 3.45
CA VAL A 5 -7.85 -0.69 3.66
C VAL A 5 -7.28 0.44 2.81
N LEU A 6 -7.68 0.53 1.53
CA LEU A 6 -7.23 1.61 0.64
C LEU A 6 -7.74 2.98 1.09
N ASN A 7 -9.01 3.07 1.47
CA ASN A 7 -9.58 4.32 1.97
C ASN A 7 -8.95 4.75 3.30
N THR A 8 -8.64 3.79 4.19
CA THR A 8 -7.94 4.03 5.45
C THR A 8 -6.51 4.52 5.19
N THR A 9 -5.78 3.86 4.29
CA THR A 9 -4.42 4.28 3.88
C THR A 9 -4.41 5.72 3.37
N ILE A 10 -5.38 6.12 2.53
CA ILE A 10 -5.54 7.49 2.05
C ILE A 10 -5.88 8.45 3.20
N LYS A 11 -6.80 8.07 4.09
CA LYS A 11 -7.15 8.87 5.28
C LYS A 11 -5.99 9.08 6.25
N LEU A 12 -5.05 8.14 6.28
CA LEU A 12 -3.82 8.20 7.08
C LEU A 12 -2.69 8.99 6.41
N GLY A 13 -2.97 9.66 5.29
CA GLY A 13 -1.99 10.49 4.58
C GLY A 13 -0.97 9.70 3.76
N TYR A 14 -1.19 8.42 3.48
CA TYR A 14 -0.32 7.67 2.58
C TYR A 14 -0.69 7.93 1.13
N GLU A 15 0.29 8.34 0.35
CA GLU A 15 0.18 8.58 -1.07
C GLU A 15 0.63 7.37 -1.87
N ASN A 16 -0.09 7.04 -2.94
CA ASN A 16 0.31 5.99 -3.87
C ASN A 16 1.36 6.52 -4.85
N ILE A 17 2.60 6.08 -4.68
CA ILE A 17 3.68 6.35 -5.62
C ILE A 17 3.72 5.19 -6.62
N SER A 18 3.02 5.38 -7.74
CA SER A 18 3.16 4.51 -8.91
C SER A 18 4.41 4.93 -9.70
N THR A 19 5.50 4.19 -9.58
CA THR A 19 6.65 4.35 -10.47
C THR A 19 6.22 3.94 -11.88
N GLY A 20 6.33 4.85 -12.86
CA GLY A 20 5.66 4.78 -14.17
C GLY A 20 5.95 3.56 -15.07
N LYS A 21 5.50 3.64 -16.34
CA LYS A 21 5.33 2.57 -17.36
C LYS A 21 6.42 1.48 -17.51
N THR A 22 7.62 1.65 -16.99
CA THR A 22 8.76 0.70 -17.09
C THR A 22 9.16 0.07 -15.75
N ALA A 23 8.69 0.60 -14.62
CA ALA A 23 8.98 0.07 -13.30
C ALA A 23 7.96 -1.02 -12.97
N GLY A 24 8.17 -2.20 -13.57
CA GLY A 24 7.23 -3.33 -13.55
C GLY A 24 6.55 -3.50 -12.18
N SER A 25 5.22 -3.49 -12.18
CA SER A 25 4.38 -4.10 -11.15
C SER A 25 4.66 -3.70 -9.68
N ARG A 26 5.39 -2.62 -9.39
CA ARG A 26 5.69 -2.19 -8.03
C ARG A 26 4.72 -1.09 -7.60
N VAL A 27 4.07 -1.29 -6.46
CA VAL A 27 3.24 -0.25 -5.84
C VAL A 27 3.95 0.18 -4.58
N THR A 28 4.22 1.47 -4.47
CA THR A 28 4.83 2.04 -3.27
C THR A 28 3.80 2.96 -2.62
N PHE A 29 3.53 2.77 -1.34
CA PHE A 29 2.81 3.74 -0.53
C PHE A 29 3.80 4.48 0.34
N MET A 30 3.73 5.80 0.36
CA MET A 30 4.59 6.63 1.21
C MET A 30 3.74 7.59 2.01
N ASN A 31 4.00 7.68 3.31
CA ASN A 31 3.45 8.73 4.14
C ASN A 31 4.51 9.85 4.26
N PRO A 32 4.23 11.07 3.77
CA PRO A 32 5.18 12.17 3.79
C PRO A 32 5.46 12.70 5.21
N GLU A 33 4.51 12.56 6.13
CA GLU A 33 4.63 13.04 7.52
C GLU A 33 5.53 12.14 8.35
N THR A 34 5.33 10.82 8.26
CA THR A 34 6.13 9.82 9.01
C THR A 34 7.36 9.33 8.24
N LYS A 35 7.49 9.72 6.97
CA LYS A 35 8.44 9.16 5.99
C LYS A 35 8.39 7.63 5.87
N HIS A 36 7.29 7.02 6.28
CA HIS A 36 7.11 5.59 6.22
C HIS A 36 6.79 5.14 4.79
N ILE A 37 7.43 4.06 4.35
CA ILE A 37 7.31 3.56 2.98
C ILE A 37 6.94 2.08 3.00
N ILE A 38 5.81 1.75 2.38
CA ILE A 38 5.33 0.38 2.18
C ILE A 38 5.54 0.03 0.71
N LYS A 39 6.46 -0.89 0.42
CA LYS A 39 6.75 -1.36 -0.94
C LYS A 39 6.08 -2.71 -1.17
N LEU A 40 5.16 -2.75 -2.11
CA LEU A 40 4.47 -3.97 -2.54
C LEU A 40 5.02 -4.41 -3.89
N HIS A 41 5.39 -5.69 -3.96
CA HIS A 41 5.65 -6.37 -5.21
C HIS A 41 4.33 -6.95 -5.72
N LYS A 42 3.82 -6.50 -6.89
CA LYS A 42 2.73 -7.23 -7.55
C LYS A 42 3.31 -8.48 -8.24
N PRO A 43 2.74 -9.67 -8.02
CA PRO A 43 2.83 -10.75 -8.97
C PRO A 43 2.10 -10.31 -10.23
N HIS A 44 2.68 -10.62 -11.38
CA HIS A 44 2.14 -10.40 -12.72
C HIS A 44 0.63 -10.69 -12.85
N PRO A 45 -0.07 -10.17 -13.87
CA PRO A 45 -0.02 -8.88 -14.57
C PRO A 45 -1.38 -8.16 -14.47
N ARG A 46 -2.13 -8.38 -13.38
CA ARG A 46 -3.44 -7.75 -13.21
C ARG A 46 -3.33 -6.48 -12.37
N PRO A 47 -4.07 -5.41 -12.72
CA PRO A 47 -4.00 -4.14 -12.00
C PRO A 47 -4.60 -4.20 -10.58
N GLU A 48 -5.44 -5.21 -10.31
CA GLU A 48 -6.03 -5.51 -9.01
C GLU A 48 -4.97 -5.95 -7.98
N LEU A 49 -4.92 -5.26 -6.83
CA LEU A 49 -4.20 -5.72 -5.64
C LEU A 49 -4.81 -7.05 -5.20
N LYS A 50 -3.96 -8.05 -4.94
CA LYS A 50 -4.41 -9.33 -4.39
C LYS A 50 -4.63 -9.20 -2.88
N ARG A 51 -5.53 -10.03 -2.32
CA ARG A 51 -5.90 -10.02 -0.90
C ARG A 51 -4.69 -10.03 0.03
N TYR A 52 -3.73 -10.92 -0.18
CA TYR A 52 -2.52 -10.99 0.65
C TYR A 52 -1.68 -9.69 0.65
N GLN A 53 -1.78 -8.85 -0.39
CA GLN A 53 -1.11 -7.55 -0.42
C GLN A 53 -1.83 -6.53 0.47
N LEU A 54 -3.16 -6.63 0.57
CA LEU A 54 -3.92 -5.85 1.53
C LEU A 54 -3.69 -6.33 2.95
N ASP A 55 -3.68 -7.65 3.19
CA ASP A 55 -3.31 -8.21 4.50
C ASP A 55 -1.91 -7.72 4.91
N TYR A 56 -0.94 -7.69 3.98
CA TYR A 56 0.39 -7.14 4.26
C TYR A 56 0.36 -5.63 4.59
N ILE A 57 -0.44 -4.82 3.88
CA ILE A 57 -0.61 -3.40 4.20
C ILE A 57 -1.21 -3.25 5.60
N GLU A 58 -2.28 -3.98 5.90
CA GLU A 58 -2.96 -3.94 7.19
C GLU A 58 -2.02 -4.34 8.33
N GLU A 59 -1.30 -5.46 8.18
CA GLU A 59 -0.30 -5.93 9.15
C GLU A 59 0.81 -4.91 9.34
N THR A 60 1.35 -4.34 8.26
CA THR A 60 2.41 -3.32 8.35
C THR A 60 1.91 -2.06 9.06
N LEU A 61 0.68 -1.63 8.77
CA LEU A 61 0.09 -0.47 9.44
C LEU A 61 -0.15 -0.74 10.93
N ARG A 62 -0.55 -1.97 11.29
CA ARG A 62 -0.76 -2.39 12.67
C ARG A 62 0.55 -2.53 13.46
N ASP A 63 1.56 -3.16 12.87
CA ASP A 63 2.92 -3.29 13.44
C ASP A 63 3.53 -1.91 13.74
N LYS A 64 3.28 -0.94 12.85
CA LYS A 64 3.73 0.44 13.02
C LYS A 64 2.88 1.27 13.98
N GLY A 65 1.80 0.72 14.54
CA GLY A 65 0.88 1.43 15.42
C GLY A 65 0.12 2.57 14.73
N VAL A 66 -0.03 2.49 13.40
CA VAL A 66 -0.77 3.48 12.60
C VAL A 66 -2.27 3.21 12.66
N ILE A 67 -2.66 1.93 12.78
CA ILE A 67 -4.04 1.46 13.00
C ILE A 67 -4.06 0.41 14.10
N GLU A 68 -5.17 0.33 14.83
CA GLU A 68 -5.41 -0.65 15.91
C GLU A 68 -6.24 -1.85 15.45
#